data_AF-A0AAU9JAT1-F1
#
_entry.id   AF-A0AAU9JAT1-F1
#
_cell.length_a   1.000
_cell.length_b   1.000
_cell.length_c   1.000
_cell.angle_alpha   90.00
_cell.angle_beta   90.00
_cell.angle_gamma   90.00
#
_symmetry.space_group_name_H-M   'P 1'
#
loop_
_entity.id
_entity.type
_entity.pdbx_description
1 polymer ?
#
loop_
_entity_poly.entity_id
_entity_poly.type
_entity_poly.pdbx_seq_one_letter_code
_entity_poly.pdbx_strand_id
1 'polypeptide(L)'
;MATDTPIFRQGKWSPEEDKALKTAVEYYGEENWNVIANEVEQRNAKQCRDRYMTLKAGPKKGPWQPHETAKLLEWVKYEGPTEWQSCALQIPGRSARQCFDRWRKTLKPGMSQRVWTSEENYILFEMHKRYGPQWSLIAKSLKERTAGSVRKHFFKITKTLENYYTAPKRKLSKESIVPKTPHPKKYNKNNFISKENTSTEEDKAKSKVTEWFKAFV
;
A
#
# COMPACT_ATOMS: atom_id res chain seq x y z
N MET A 1 -1.29 37.09 -41.17
CA MET A 1 -1.03 37.33 -39.74
C MET A 1 -1.10 35.98 -39.05
N ALA A 2 0.05 35.44 -38.61
CA ALA A 2 0.07 34.20 -37.85
C ALA A 2 -0.49 34.48 -36.44
N THR A 3 -1.56 33.80 -36.05
CA THR A 3 -2.11 33.90 -34.70
C THR A 3 -1.17 33.18 -33.74
N ASP A 4 -0.38 33.96 -33.00
CA ASP A 4 0.55 33.51 -31.98
C ASP A 4 -0.26 32.86 -30.85
N THR A 5 -0.43 31.53 -30.91
CA THR A 5 -1.21 30.81 -29.91
C THR A 5 -0.34 30.66 -28.67
N PRO A 6 -0.75 31.17 -27.50
CA PRO A 6 0.08 31.13 -26.31
C PRO A 6 0.46 29.69 -25.96
N ILE A 7 1.78 29.42 -25.93
CA ILE A 7 2.30 28.10 -25.56
C ILE A 7 2.29 28.00 -24.04
N PHE A 8 1.27 27.33 -23.48
CA PHE A 8 1.20 27.08 -22.04
C PHE A 8 2.07 25.90 -21.60
N ARG A 9 2.76 26.05 -20.47
CA ARG A 9 3.60 25.00 -19.90
C ARG A 9 2.74 23.82 -19.43
N GLN A 10 3.00 22.66 -19.99
CA GLN A 10 2.48 21.38 -19.52
C GLN A 10 3.46 20.76 -18.53
N GLY A 11 2.96 20.20 -17.43
CA GLY A 11 3.79 19.46 -16.47
C GLY A 11 3.83 20.04 -15.06
N LYS A 12 4.87 19.66 -14.31
CA LYS A 12 5.01 19.85 -12.85
C LYS A 12 4.92 21.33 -12.47
N TRP A 13 4.21 21.61 -11.36
CA TRP A 13 4.18 22.91 -10.71
C TRP A 13 5.39 23.05 -9.80
N SER A 14 6.09 24.17 -9.92
CA SER A 14 7.19 24.59 -9.06
C SER A 14 6.66 25.27 -7.78
N PRO A 15 7.45 25.28 -6.70
CA PRO A 15 7.12 26.04 -5.49
C PRO A 15 6.87 27.54 -5.77
N GLU A 16 7.61 28.10 -6.73
CA GLU A 16 7.49 29.50 -7.14
C GLU A 16 6.14 29.75 -7.83
N GLU A 17 5.73 28.88 -8.74
CA GLU A 17 4.40 28.95 -9.37
C GLU A 17 3.28 28.77 -8.34
N ASP A 18 3.42 27.83 -7.40
CA ASP A 18 2.44 27.64 -6.31
C ASP A 18 2.36 28.88 -5.40
N LYS A 19 3.49 29.57 -5.17
CA LYS A 19 3.54 30.82 -4.41
C LYS A 19 2.84 31.94 -5.17
N ALA A 20 3.19 32.15 -6.45
CA ALA A 20 2.56 33.14 -7.31
C ALA A 20 1.04 32.92 -7.40
N LEU A 21 0.61 31.68 -7.60
CA LEU A 21 -0.80 31.32 -7.64
C LEU A 21 -1.54 31.67 -6.35
N LYS A 22 -0.96 31.37 -5.18
CA LYS A 22 -1.59 31.69 -3.89
C LYS A 22 -1.69 33.21 -3.68
N THR A 23 -0.63 33.95 -3.97
CA THR A 23 -0.61 35.41 -3.85
C THR A 23 -1.61 36.06 -4.80
N ALA A 24 -1.69 35.60 -6.05
CA ALA A 24 -2.67 36.09 -7.01
C ALA A 24 -4.11 35.79 -6.57
N VAL A 25 -4.39 34.59 -6.04
CA VAL A 25 -5.75 34.27 -5.53
C VAL A 25 -6.10 35.10 -4.28
N GLU A 26 -5.14 35.38 -3.40
CA GLU A 26 -5.32 36.26 -2.24
C GLU A 26 -5.67 37.70 -2.66
N TYR A 27 -5.07 38.19 -3.75
CA TYR A 27 -5.30 39.55 -4.24
C TYR A 27 -6.55 39.70 -5.12
N TYR A 28 -6.80 38.76 -6.05
CA TYR A 28 -7.87 38.86 -7.06
C TYR A 28 -9.13 38.05 -6.73
N GLY A 29 -9.10 37.20 -5.70
CA GLY A 29 -10.19 36.31 -5.32
C GLY A 29 -10.34 35.07 -6.23
N GLU A 30 -11.21 34.14 -5.84
CA GLU A 30 -11.37 32.82 -6.50
C GLU A 30 -12.27 32.83 -7.76
N GLU A 31 -12.60 34.01 -8.29
CA GLU A 31 -13.49 34.17 -9.44
C GLU A 31 -12.74 34.59 -10.72
N ASN A 32 -11.58 35.24 -10.58
CA ASN A 32 -10.88 35.91 -11.68
C ASN A 32 -9.70 35.10 -12.24
N TRP A 33 -9.94 33.85 -12.62
CA TRP A 33 -8.89 32.90 -13.05
C TRP A 33 -8.10 33.35 -14.29
N ASN A 34 -8.70 34.13 -15.18
CA ASN A 34 -8.01 34.70 -16.34
C ASN A 34 -6.96 35.74 -15.92
N VAL A 35 -7.26 36.56 -14.90
CA VAL A 35 -6.31 37.54 -14.35
C VAL A 35 -5.21 36.82 -13.58
N ILE A 36 -5.57 35.84 -12.76
CA ILE A 36 -4.62 34.99 -12.02
C ILE A 36 -3.66 34.27 -12.97
N ALA A 37 -4.12 33.82 -14.14
CA ALA A 37 -3.27 33.17 -15.14
C ALA A 37 -2.19 34.11 -15.72
N ASN A 38 -2.44 35.42 -15.76
CA ASN A 38 -1.44 36.38 -16.22
C ASN A 38 -0.31 36.57 -15.19
N GLU A 39 -0.61 36.43 -13.89
CA GLU A 39 0.36 36.51 -12.81
C GLU A 39 1.19 35.22 -12.67
N VAL A 40 0.62 34.07 -13.04
CA VAL A 40 1.31 32.78 -13.01
C VAL A 40 1.84 32.48 -14.41
N GLU A 41 3.02 33.02 -14.70
CA GLU A 41 3.66 32.95 -16.02
C GLU A 41 3.56 31.54 -16.64
N GLN A 42 3.15 31.50 -17.91
CA GLN A 42 3.01 30.27 -18.73
C GLN A 42 1.96 29.25 -18.24
N ARG A 43 1.07 29.59 -17.29
CA ARG A 43 -0.10 28.76 -16.94
C ARG A 43 -1.39 29.40 -17.43
N ASN A 44 -2.38 28.56 -17.74
CA ASN A 44 -3.70 29.05 -18.11
C ASN A 44 -4.69 29.01 -16.94
N ALA A 45 -5.81 29.73 -17.10
CA ALA A 45 -6.84 29.88 -16.07
C ALA A 45 -7.34 28.54 -15.52
N LYS A 46 -7.54 27.54 -16.39
CA LYS A 46 -7.99 26.20 -15.99
C LYS A 46 -6.94 25.50 -15.12
N GLN A 47 -5.66 25.54 -15.54
CA GLN A 47 -4.55 24.96 -14.78
C GLN A 47 -4.42 25.62 -13.40
N CYS A 48 -4.49 26.95 -13.33
CA CYS A 48 -4.44 27.71 -12.08
C CYS A 48 -5.59 27.33 -11.15
N ARG A 49 -6.83 27.29 -11.65
CA ARG A 49 -8.00 26.89 -10.89
C ARG A 49 -7.88 25.47 -10.34
N ASP A 50 -7.60 24.49 -11.21
CA ASP A 50 -7.51 23.08 -10.83
C ASP A 50 -6.38 22.86 -9.80
N ARG A 51 -5.25 23.57 -9.97
CA ARG A 51 -4.14 23.53 -9.01
C ARG A 51 -4.54 24.14 -7.67
N TYR A 52 -5.11 25.34 -7.66
CA TYR A 52 -5.50 26.02 -6.43
C TYR A 52 -6.53 25.21 -5.64
N MET A 53 -7.54 24.64 -6.30
CA MET A 53 -8.52 23.76 -5.65
C MET A 53 -7.85 22.54 -5.00
N THR A 54 -6.81 21.99 -5.63
CA THR A 54 -6.01 20.90 -5.07
C THR A 54 -5.21 21.36 -3.84
N LEU A 55 -4.61 22.55 -3.88
CA LEU A 55 -3.88 23.13 -2.76
C LEU A 55 -4.81 23.43 -1.57
N LYS A 56 -6.00 23.99 -1.84
CA LYS A 56 -7.04 24.33 -0.87
C LYS A 56 -7.67 23.08 -0.22
N ALA A 57 -7.88 22.01 -0.98
CA ALA A 57 -8.40 20.75 -0.45
C ALA A 57 -7.44 20.02 0.52
N GLY A 58 -6.15 20.39 0.48
CA GLY A 58 -5.12 19.77 1.30
C GLY A 58 -4.76 18.34 0.87
N PRO A 59 -4.01 17.60 1.72
CA PRO A 59 -3.52 16.27 1.34
C PRO A 59 -4.66 15.27 1.14
N LYS A 60 -4.63 14.58 0.00
CA LYS A 60 -5.54 13.50 -0.38
C LYS A 60 -5.58 12.41 0.69
N LYS A 61 -6.78 12.11 1.17
CA LYS A 61 -7.08 10.95 2.01
C LYS A 61 -7.41 9.75 1.11
N GLY A 62 -6.90 8.56 1.45
CA GLY A 62 -7.22 7.33 0.73
C GLY A 62 -6.04 6.56 0.14
N PRO A 63 -6.31 5.48 -0.63
CA PRO A 63 -5.32 4.50 -1.05
C PRO A 63 -4.28 5.08 -2.01
N TRP A 64 -3.06 4.55 -1.93
CA TRP A 64 -1.97 4.90 -2.84
C TRP A 64 -2.15 4.24 -4.19
N GLN A 65 -2.16 5.05 -5.24
CA GLN A 65 -2.21 4.58 -6.61
C GLN A 65 -0.85 4.02 -7.05
N PRO A 66 -0.81 3.14 -8.07
CA PRO A 66 0.44 2.58 -8.59
C PRO A 66 1.42 3.66 -9.04
N HIS A 67 0.96 4.72 -9.73
CA HIS A 67 1.83 5.81 -10.18
C HIS A 67 2.40 6.64 -9.01
N GLU A 68 1.62 6.87 -7.95
CA GLU A 68 2.11 7.54 -6.73
C GLU A 68 3.20 6.70 -6.06
N THR A 69 2.97 5.39 -6.00
CA THR A 69 3.92 4.43 -5.41
C THR A 69 5.20 4.34 -6.23
N ALA A 70 5.10 4.32 -7.57
CA ALA A 70 6.24 4.29 -8.47
C ALA A 70 7.13 5.53 -8.30
N LYS A 71 6.53 6.73 -8.28
CA LYS A 71 7.26 7.98 -8.04
C LYS A 71 7.96 8.01 -6.67
N LEU A 72 7.30 7.50 -5.63
CA LEU A 72 7.90 7.45 -4.30
C LEU A 72 9.10 6.50 -4.25
N LEU A 73 9.00 5.34 -4.90
CA LEU A 73 10.11 4.40 -5.03
C LEU A 73 11.25 4.98 -5.86
N GLU A 74 10.93 5.64 -6.96
CA GLU A 74 11.89 6.32 -7.83
C GLU A 74 12.65 7.41 -7.07
N TRP A 75 11.94 8.26 -6.33
CA TRP A 75 12.56 9.28 -5.47
C TRP A 75 13.54 8.65 -4.49
N VAL A 76 13.09 7.64 -3.73
CA VAL A 76 13.93 6.97 -2.73
C VAL A 76 15.13 6.27 -3.37
N LYS A 77 15.00 5.80 -4.61
CA LYS A 77 16.10 5.17 -5.35
C LYS A 77 17.20 6.19 -5.69
N TYR A 78 16.84 7.42 -6.05
CA TYR A 78 17.80 8.45 -6.47
C TYR A 78 18.33 9.29 -5.30
N GLU A 79 17.45 9.77 -4.43
CA GLU A 79 17.79 10.70 -3.33
C GLU A 79 18.01 9.99 -1.99
N GLY A 80 17.54 8.74 -1.86
CA GLY A 80 17.46 8.04 -0.59
C GLY A 80 16.16 8.32 0.19
N PRO A 81 15.94 7.65 1.34
CA PRO A 81 14.76 7.85 2.19
C PRO A 81 14.87 9.12 3.06
N THR A 82 15.23 10.23 2.44
CA THR A 82 15.46 11.56 3.02
C THR A 82 14.58 12.59 2.29
N GLU A 83 14.54 13.83 2.78
CA GLU A 83 13.90 14.96 2.09
C GLU A 83 12.47 14.70 1.59
N TRP A 84 11.61 14.18 2.48
CA TRP A 84 10.22 13.84 2.14
C TRP A 84 9.36 15.03 1.68
N GLN A 85 9.78 16.26 1.99
CA GLN A 85 9.15 17.49 1.50
C GLN A 85 9.29 17.60 -0.01
N SER A 86 10.50 17.44 -0.52
CA SER A 86 10.79 17.43 -1.95
C SER A 86 10.15 16.24 -2.66
N CYS A 87 10.12 15.06 -2.02
CA CYS A 87 9.37 13.91 -2.54
C CYS A 87 7.88 14.22 -2.71
N ALA A 88 7.25 14.90 -1.75
CA ALA A 88 5.83 15.23 -1.79
C ALA A 88 5.49 16.19 -2.93
N LEU A 89 6.40 17.11 -3.28
CA LEU A 89 6.24 17.99 -4.46
C LEU A 89 6.11 17.19 -5.76
N GLN A 90 6.75 16.01 -5.85
CA GLN A 90 6.66 15.14 -7.02
C GLN A 90 5.36 14.31 -7.08
N ILE A 91 4.63 14.21 -5.97
CA ILE A 91 3.41 13.40 -5.81
C ILE A 91 2.24 14.31 -5.41
N PRO A 92 1.62 14.99 -6.39
CA PRO A 92 0.54 15.95 -6.13
C PRO A 92 -0.55 15.37 -5.24
N GLY A 93 -0.94 16.15 -4.23
CA GLY A 93 -1.97 15.75 -3.26
C GLY A 93 -1.47 14.80 -2.17
N ARG A 94 -0.19 14.39 -2.12
CA ARG A 94 0.38 13.69 -0.96
C ARG A 94 1.26 14.61 -0.14
N SER A 95 1.19 14.51 1.18
CA SER A 95 2.09 15.25 2.07
C SER A 95 3.39 14.49 2.32
N ALA A 96 4.42 15.21 2.77
CA ALA A 96 5.70 14.65 3.17
C ALA A 96 5.53 13.52 4.20
N ARG A 97 4.65 13.75 5.19
CA ARG A 97 4.36 12.75 6.23
C ARG A 97 3.73 11.49 5.64
N GLN A 98 2.80 11.64 4.69
CA GLN A 98 2.21 10.49 4.00
C GLN A 98 3.26 9.71 3.21
N CYS A 99 4.17 10.39 2.53
CA CYS A 99 5.27 9.76 1.79
C CYS A 99 6.17 8.95 2.73
N PHE A 100 6.64 9.56 3.82
CA PHE A 100 7.44 8.88 4.83
C PHE A 100 6.72 7.65 5.42
N ASP A 101 5.46 7.81 5.83
CA ASP A 101 4.69 6.71 6.41
C ASP A 101 4.46 5.58 5.40
N ARG A 102 4.19 5.89 4.12
CA ARG A 102 4.04 4.91 3.05
C ARG A 102 5.34 4.12 2.85
N TRP A 103 6.47 4.82 2.76
CA TRP A 103 7.77 4.17 2.61
C TRP A 103 8.06 3.27 3.80
N ARG A 104 8.08 3.83 5.01
CA ARG A 104 8.41 3.12 6.25
C ARG A 104 7.51 1.92 6.51
N LYS A 105 6.21 2.00 6.19
CA LYS A 105 5.22 0.96 6.51
C LYS A 105 4.98 -0.07 5.41
N THR A 106 5.36 0.21 4.17
CA THR A 106 5.00 -0.72 3.07
C THR A 106 6.03 -0.88 1.97
N LEU A 107 6.92 0.10 1.73
CA LEU A 107 7.84 0.06 0.59
C LEU A 107 9.30 -0.11 0.99
N LYS A 108 9.65 0.10 2.27
CA LYS A 108 10.99 -0.13 2.77
C LYS A 108 11.41 -1.58 2.45
N PRO A 109 12.59 -1.79 1.82
CA PRO A 109 13.10 -3.12 1.55
C PRO A 109 13.08 -4.00 2.80
N GLY A 110 12.72 -5.27 2.60
CA GLY A 110 12.43 -6.18 3.68
C GLY A 110 10.93 -6.29 3.93
N MET A 111 10.18 -5.20 4.05
CA MET A 111 8.77 -5.22 4.48
C MET A 111 7.88 -6.11 3.62
N SER A 112 7.41 -7.21 4.19
CA SER A 112 6.76 -8.27 3.44
C SER A 112 5.29 -7.98 3.12
N GLN A 113 4.97 -7.87 1.83
CA GLN A 113 3.62 -8.03 1.29
C GLN A 113 3.30 -9.50 0.95
N ARG A 114 4.20 -10.44 1.29
CA ARG A 114 4.07 -11.86 0.94
C ARG A 114 2.91 -12.50 1.71
N VAL A 115 2.35 -13.55 1.10
CA VAL A 115 1.34 -14.41 1.73
C VAL A 115 1.87 -14.91 3.08
N TRP A 116 1.00 -15.03 4.08
CA TRP A 116 1.37 -15.58 5.38
C TRP A 116 1.62 -17.08 5.26
N THR A 117 2.80 -17.52 5.68
CA THR A 117 3.20 -18.93 5.67
C THR A 117 2.68 -19.66 6.89
N SER A 118 2.65 -21.00 6.82
CA SER A 118 2.27 -21.86 7.95
C SER A 118 3.21 -21.67 9.14
N GLU A 119 4.51 -21.49 8.88
CA GLU A 119 5.54 -21.22 9.88
C GLU A 119 5.31 -19.87 10.55
N GLU A 120 5.03 -18.81 9.78
CA GLU A 120 4.68 -17.50 10.35
C GLU A 120 3.40 -17.57 11.20
N ASN A 121 2.40 -18.36 10.77
CA ASN A 121 1.19 -18.59 11.56
C ASN A 121 1.51 -19.31 12.86
N TYR A 122 2.34 -20.36 12.82
CA TYR A 122 2.75 -21.10 14.00
C TYR A 122 3.48 -20.20 15.01
N ILE A 123 4.47 -19.43 14.56
CA ILE A 123 5.20 -18.47 15.41
C ILE A 123 4.24 -17.43 15.99
N LEU A 124 3.31 -16.91 15.18
CA LEU A 124 2.29 -15.96 15.62
C LEU A 124 1.45 -16.52 16.78
N PHE A 125 0.87 -17.70 16.60
CA PHE A 125 0.01 -18.31 17.62
C PHE A 125 0.79 -18.72 18.87
N GLU A 126 1.99 -19.27 18.72
CA GLU A 126 2.83 -19.67 19.84
C GLU A 126 3.26 -18.45 20.68
N MET A 127 3.72 -17.38 20.02
CA MET A 127 4.10 -16.16 20.72
C MET A 127 2.89 -15.45 21.35
N HIS A 128 1.73 -15.47 20.67
CA HIS A 128 0.50 -14.92 21.24
C HIS A 128 0.03 -15.74 22.46
N LYS A 129 0.16 -17.07 22.44
CA LYS A 129 -0.12 -17.94 23.59
C LYS A 129 0.74 -17.57 24.79
N ARG A 130 2.03 -17.30 24.55
CA ARG A 130 3.01 -17.03 25.62
C ARG A 130 2.94 -15.61 26.16
N TYR A 131 2.68 -14.62 25.31
CA TYR A 131 2.82 -13.20 25.64
C TYR A 131 1.54 -12.37 25.48
N GLY A 132 0.46 -12.95 24.95
CA GLY A 132 -0.78 -12.24 24.65
C GLY A 132 -0.64 -11.25 23.48
N PRO A 133 -1.42 -10.15 23.44
CA PRO A 133 -1.51 -9.23 22.32
C PRO A 133 -0.31 -8.25 22.22
N GLN A 134 0.90 -8.72 22.51
CA GLN A 134 2.14 -7.96 22.40
C GLN A 134 2.65 -7.96 20.96
N TRP A 135 1.91 -7.33 20.05
CA TRP A 135 2.17 -7.39 18.60
C TRP A 135 3.56 -6.93 18.19
N SER A 136 4.12 -5.95 18.89
CA SER A 136 5.50 -5.48 18.65
C SER A 136 6.54 -6.54 19.02
N LEU A 137 6.32 -7.31 20.09
CA LEU A 137 7.19 -8.42 20.50
C LEU A 137 7.07 -9.58 19.52
N ILE A 138 5.84 -9.94 19.15
CA ILE A 138 5.57 -11.02 18.18
C ILE A 138 6.19 -10.67 16.82
N ALA A 139 6.06 -9.42 16.36
CA ALA A 139 6.65 -8.95 15.11
C ALA A 139 8.18 -9.08 15.08
N LYS A 140 8.89 -8.92 16.20
CA LYS A 140 10.34 -9.14 16.26
C LYS A 140 10.75 -10.58 15.92
N SER A 141 9.85 -11.53 16.15
CA SER A 141 10.07 -12.96 15.88
C SER A 141 9.67 -13.37 14.46
N LEU A 142 8.99 -12.49 13.73
CA LEU A 142 8.52 -12.70 12.37
C LEU A 142 9.31 -11.77 11.44
N LYS A 143 10.36 -12.31 10.81
CA LYS A 143 11.21 -11.54 9.88
C LYS A 143 10.33 -10.78 8.88
N GLU A 144 10.50 -9.47 8.81
CA GLU A 144 9.80 -8.60 7.86
C GLU A 144 8.28 -8.39 8.06
N ARG A 145 7.73 -8.73 9.24
CA ARG A 145 6.35 -8.39 9.60
C ARG A 145 6.33 -7.22 10.56
N THR A 146 5.33 -6.35 10.42
CA THR A 146 5.11 -5.23 11.35
C THR A 146 4.10 -5.63 12.40
N ALA A 147 4.14 -5.00 13.58
CA ALA A 147 3.12 -5.17 14.63
C ALA A 147 1.69 -5.02 14.08
N GLY A 148 1.48 -4.05 13.18
CA GLY A 148 0.19 -3.84 12.52
C GLY A 148 -0.21 -4.99 11.59
N SER A 149 0.71 -5.52 10.78
CA SER A 149 0.40 -6.67 9.91
C SER A 149 0.14 -7.93 10.72
N VAL A 150 0.90 -8.15 11.79
CA VAL A 150 0.72 -9.28 12.73
C VAL A 150 -0.67 -9.23 13.34
N ARG A 151 -1.03 -8.09 13.96
CA ARG A 151 -2.36 -7.89 14.56
C ARG A 151 -3.48 -8.14 13.54
N LYS A 152 -3.37 -7.51 12.36
CA LYS A 152 -4.37 -7.65 11.29
C LYS A 152 -4.52 -9.09 10.85
N HIS A 153 -3.40 -9.79 10.68
CA HIS A 153 -3.43 -11.18 10.25
C HIS A 153 -4.02 -12.10 11.31
N PHE A 154 -3.63 -11.93 12.58
CA PHE A 154 -4.20 -12.67 13.71
C PHE A 154 -5.73 -12.60 13.70
N PHE A 155 -6.31 -11.39 13.69
CA PHE A 155 -7.76 -11.23 13.65
C PHE A 155 -8.42 -11.81 12.38
N LYS A 156 -7.72 -11.79 11.25
CA LYS A 156 -8.21 -12.39 10.00
C LYS A 156 -8.26 -13.91 10.11
N ILE A 157 -7.19 -14.54 10.60
CA ILE A 157 -7.10 -15.99 10.68
C ILE A 157 -8.00 -16.54 11.79
N THR A 158 -8.09 -15.88 12.94
CA THR A 158 -9.01 -16.31 14.02
C THR A 158 -10.45 -16.25 13.55
N LYS A 159 -10.88 -15.15 12.93
CA LYS A 159 -12.24 -15.05 12.37
C LYS A 159 -12.54 -16.11 11.31
N THR A 160 -11.54 -16.46 10.49
CA THR A 160 -11.69 -17.51 9.47
C THR A 160 -11.86 -18.89 10.11
N LEU A 161 -11.10 -19.17 11.18
CA LEU A 161 -11.20 -20.40 11.95
C LEU A 161 -12.52 -20.47 12.73
N GLU A 162 -12.92 -19.39 13.41
CA GLU A 162 -14.23 -19.29 14.07
C GLU A 162 -15.36 -19.63 13.10
N ASN A 163 -15.38 -19.02 11.91
CA ASN A 163 -16.38 -19.31 10.88
C ASN A 163 -16.35 -20.78 10.43
N TYR A 164 -15.16 -21.39 10.31
CA TYR A 164 -15.02 -22.78 9.92
C TYR A 164 -15.61 -23.74 10.96
N TYR A 165 -15.44 -23.45 12.26
CA TYR A 165 -15.94 -24.31 13.34
C TYR A 165 -17.39 -24.04 13.76
N THR A 166 -17.86 -22.79 13.59
CA THR A 166 -19.24 -22.39 13.92
C THR A 166 -20.23 -22.59 12.77
N ALA A 167 -19.75 -22.82 11.55
CA ALA A 167 -20.61 -23.14 10.42
C ALA A 167 -21.39 -24.43 10.70
N PRO A 168 -22.72 -24.45 10.47
CA PRO A 168 -23.51 -25.66 10.57
C PRO A 168 -22.88 -26.73 9.67
N LYS A 169 -22.52 -27.88 10.24
CA LYS A 169 -22.04 -29.04 9.47
C LYS A 169 -23.14 -29.44 8.48
N ARG A 170 -23.13 -28.90 7.26
CA ARG A 170 -23.90 -29.47 6.15
C ARG A 170 -23.49 -30.94 6.08
N LYS A 171 -24.45 -31.84 6.25
CA LYS A 171 -24.23 -33.29 6.13
C LYS A 171 -23.45 -33.54 4.84
N LEU A 172 -22.16 -33.84 4.96
CA LEU A 172 -21.36 -34.36 3.86
C LEU A 172 -21.87 -35.77 3.61
N SER A 173 -22.78 -35.91 2.65
CA SER A 173 -23.02 -37.21 2.03
C SER A 173 -21.68 -37.70 1.48
N LYS A 174 -21.34 -38.94 1.82
CA LYS A 174 -20.13 -39.63 1.36
C LYS A 174 -20.24 -39.93 -0.13
N GLU A 175 -20.06 -38.93 -0.98
CA GLU A 175 -19.79 -39.14 -2.42
C GLU A 175 -19.25 -37.85 -3.03
N SER A 176 -17.97 -37.92 -3.41
CA SER A 176 -17.34 -37.20 -4.53
C SER A 176 -17.35 -35.66 -4.51
N ILE A 177 -16.17 -35.04 -4.36
CA ILE A 177 -15.60 -34.04 -5.31
C ILE A 177 -14.15 -33.76 -4.86
N VAL A 178 -13.21 -34.29 -5.64
CA VAL A 178 -11.82 -33.85 -5.73
C VAL A 178 -11.81 -32.35 -6.07
N PRO A 179 -11.04 -31.48 -5.39
CA PRO A 179 -10.94 -30.08 -5.78
C PRO A 179 -10.37 -29.97 -7.21
N LYS A 180 -11.17 -29.51 -8.17
CA LYS A 180 -10.70 -29.11 -9.48
C LYS A 180 -9.74 -27.93 -9.31
N THR A 181 -8.47 -28.16 -9.59
CA THR A 181 -7.44 -27.12 -9.71
C THR A 181 -7.86 -26.06 -10.75
N PRO A 182 -7.65 -24.76 -10.51
CA PRO A 182 -7.80 -23.75 -11.54
C PRO A 182 -6.76 -24.00 -12.64
N HIS A 183 -7.21 -24.15 -13.89
CA HIS A 183 -6.33 -24.25 -15.03
C HIS A 183 -5.41 -23.01 -15.15
N PRO A 184 -4.11 -23.20 -15.38
CA PRO A 184 -3.15 -22.11 -15.54
C PRO A 184 -3.27 -21.46 -16.92
N LYS A 185 -3.34 -20.12 -16.95
CA LYS A 185 -3.00 -19.35 -18.15
C LYS A 185 -1.50 -19.56 -18.41
N LYS A 186 -1.21 -20.00 -19.63
CA LYS A 186 0.09 -20.38 -20.20
C LYS A 186 1.23 -19.47 -19.70
N TYR A 187 2.19 -20.06 -18.99
CA TYR A 187 3.54 -19.51 -18.86
C TYR A 187 4.56 -20.58 -19.18
N ASN A 188 5.59 -20.17 -19.91
CA ASN A 188 6.50 -20.99 -20.67
C ASN A 188 7.44 -21.80 -19.76
N LYS A 189 7.66 -23.08 -20.09
CA LYS A 189 8.67 -23.94 -19.48
C LYS A 189 10.05 -23.40 -19.84
N ASN A 190 10.89 -23.15 -18.84
CA ASN A 190 12.32 -23.49 -18.81
C ASN A 190 12.95 -22.94 -17.52
N ASN A 191 12.99 -23.75 -16.47
CA ASN A 191 14.26 -24.13 -15.83
C ASN A 191 14.02 -25.14 -14.73
N PHE A 192 14.58 -26.32 -14.95
CA PHE A 192 14.67 -27.43 -14.02
C PHE A 192 15.78 -27.11 -13.01
N ILE A 193 15.42 -26.82 -11.76
CA ILE A 193 16.31 -27.06 -10.61
C ILE A 193 15.44 -27.68 -9.52
N SER A 194 15.72 -28.95 -9.25
CA SER A 194 15.10 -29.81 -8.26
C SER A 194 15.15 -29.20 -6.85
N LYS A 195 14.00 -29.17 -6.17
CA LYS A 195 13.89 -29.06 -4.71
C LYS A 195 12.98 -30.17 -4.22
N GLU A 196 13.58 -31.25 -3.77
CA GLU A 196 12.93 -32.21 -2.87
C GLU A 196 13.24 -31.80 -1.41
N ASN A 197 12.26 -32.05 -0.52
CA ASN A 197 12.28 -31.88 0.95
C ASN A 197 11.83 -30.53 1.58
N THR A 198 10.60 -30.08 1.33
CA THR A 198 9.92 -29.09 2.22
C THR A 198 8.48 -29.47 2.64
N SER A 199 7.90 -30.58 2.16
CA SER A 199 6.47 -30.88 2.37
C SER A 199 6.11 -31.33 3.79
N THR A 200 7.04 -31.90 4.56
CA THR A 200 6.72 -32.53 5.85
C THR A 200 6.69 -31.56 7.02
N GLU A 201 7.38 -30.41 6.94
CA GLU A 201 7.39 -29.40 8.00
C GLU A 201 6.18 -28.48 7.90
N GLU A 202 5.81 -28.07 6.69
CA GLU A 202 4.65 -27.20 6.45
C GLU A 202 3.33 -27.85 6.90
N ASP A 203 3.16 -29.16 6.67
CA ASP A 203 1.94 -29.87 7.06
C ASP A 203 1.85 -30.08 8.58
N LYS A 204 2.99 -30.26 9.26
CA LYS A 204 3.05 -30.28 10.73
C LYS A 204 2.72 -28.91 11.32
N ALA A 205 3.17 -27.83 10.70
CA ALA A 205 2.86 -26.46 11.14
C ALA A 205 1.35 -26.16 11.04
N LYS A 206 0.70 -26.55 9.93
CA LYS A 206 -0.77 -26.41 9.76
C LYS A 206 -1.56 -27.16 10.83
N SER A 207 -1.16 -28.41 11.12
CA SER A 207 -1.80 -29.24 12.15
C SER A 207 -1.73 -28.58 13.53
N LYS A 208 -0.54 -28.11 13.94
CA LYS A 208 -0.35 -27.45 15.25
C LYS A 208 -1.16 -26.16 15.40
N VAL A 209 -1.28 -25.37 14.34
CA VAL A 209 -2.11 -24.14 14.33
C VAL A 209 -3.59 -24.48 14.55
N THR A 210 -4.04 -25.58 13.95
CA THR A 210 -5.42 -26.05 14.06
C THR A 210 -5.73 -26.58 15.46
N GLU A 211 -4.79 -27.33 16.05
CA GLU A 211 -4.89 -27.81 17.43
C GLU A 211 -4.85 -26.68 18.45
N TRP A 212 -4.01 -25.65 18.26
CA TRP A 212 -4.00 -24.46 19.12
C TRP A 212 -5.38 -23.80 19.18
N PHE A 213 -6.04 -23.65 18.03
CA PHE A 213 -7.35 -23.00 17.95
C PHE A 213 -8.44 -23.81 18.65
N LYS A 214 -8.44 -25.14 18.48
CA LYS A 214 -9.37 -26.04 19.19
C LYS A 214 -9.21 -25.99 20.71
N ALA A 215 -8.02 -25.66 21.21
CA ALA A 215 -7.76 -25.57 22.65
C ALA A 215 -8.16 -24.22 23.26
N PHE A 216 -8.52 -23.22 22.43
CA PHE A 216 -8.78 -21.84 22.85
C PHE A 216 -10.25 -21.39 22.66
N VAL A 217 -11.02 -22.08 21.82
CA VAL A 217 -12.48 -21.94 21.66
C VAL A 217 -13.18 -23.05 22.41
#